data_AF-A0A231NXR4-F1
#
_entry.id   AF-A0A231NXR4-F1
#
_cell.length_a   1.000
_cell.length_b   1.000
_cell.length_c   1.000
_cell.angle_alpha   90.00
_cell.angle_beta   90.00
_cell.angle_gamma   90.00
#
_symmetry.space_group_name_H-M   'P 1'
#
loop_
_entity.id
_entity.type
_entity.pdbx_description
1 polymer ?
#
loop_
_entity_poly.entity_id
_entity_poly.type
_entity_poly.pdbx_seq_one_letter_code
_entity_poly.pdbx_strand_id
1 'polypeptide(L)'
;MCKEYDQARDIIKKTKIDLVKLLSGIKNIETFEERETLKIYENLIETIDESEGYLDYLKNPTKEGVLENNPKTGMYYICFDDGTSGADLECGNVLELCDSLGGWHVSGIEKNIDGRYYFNYGDWSPLLDRGFRARKRI
;
A
#
# COMPACT_ATOMS: atom_id res chain seq x y z
N MET A 1 4.15 -19.83 -9.59
CA MET A 1 3.64 -18.82 -8.65
C MET A 1 4.73 -18.01 -7.98
N CYS A 2 5.93 -18.51 -7.64
CA CYS A 2 7.01 -17.61 -7.15
C CYS A 2 7.83 -17.00 -8.31
N LYS A 3 8.15 -17.80 -9.34
CA LYS A 3 9.08 -17.39 -10.42
C LYS A 3 8.57 -16.22 -11.26
N GLU A 4 7.28 -16.18 -11.58
CA GLU A 4 6.71 -15.12 -12.41
C GLU A 4 6.68 -13.76 -11.68
N TYR A 5 6.45 -13.78 -10.37
CA TYR A 5 6.47 -12.57 -9.53
C TYR A 5 7.90 -12.07 -9.33
N ASP A 6 8.86 -12.97 -9.13
CA ASP A 6 10.28 -12.62 -9.05
C ASP A 6 10.74 -11.97 -10.38
N GLN A 7 10.34 -12.53 -11.53
CA GLN A 7 10.63 -11.94 -12.85
C GLN A 7 9.99 -10.55 -13.02
N ALA A 8 8.71 -10.40 -12.64
CA ALA A 8 8.03 -9.11 -12.70
C ALA A 8 8.74 -8.06 -11.83
N ARG A 9 9.15 -8.44 -10.62
CA ARG A 9 9.91 -7.58 -9.70
C ARG A 9 11.24 -7.14 -10.30
N ASP A 10 12.00 -8.07 -10.90
CA ASP A 10 13.29 -7.74 -11.52
C ASP A 10 13.12 -6.73 -12.67
N ILE A 11 12.07 -6.88 -13.48
CA ILE A 11 11.72 -5.94 -14.56
C ILE A 11 11.37 -4.56 -14.00
N ILE A 12 10.53 -4.50 -12.96
CA ILE A 12 10.12 -3.25 -12.30
C ILE A 12 11.35 -2.53 -11.73
N LYS A 13 12.19 -3.25 -10.99
CA LYS A 13 13.41 -2.71 -10.39
C LYS A 13 14.38 -2.16 -11.42
N LYS A 14 14.58 -2.86 -12.54
CA LYS A 14 15.41 -2.37 -13.64
C LYS A 14 14.82 -1.10 -14.26
N THR A 15 13.51 -1.09 -14.50
CA THR A 15 12.81 0.06 -15.09
C THR A 15 12.94 1.30 -14.20
N LYS A 16 12.79 1.15 -12.88
CA LYS A 16 13.04 2.22 -11.91
C LYS A 16 14.45 2.80 -12.04
N ILE A 17 15.47 1.93 -12.05
CA ILE A 17 16.88 2.35 -12.14
C ILE A 17 17.12 3.13 -13.42
N ASP A 18 16.57 2.67 -14.54
CA ASP A 18 16.73 3.33 -15.84
C ASP A 18 16.03 4.70 -15.86
N LEU A 19 14.83 4.82 -15.27
CA LEU A 19 14.12 6.10 -15.12
C LEU A 19 14.87 7.10 -14.22
N VAL A 20 15.36 6.66 -13.06
CA VAL A 20 16.15 7.52 -12.14
C VAL A 20 17.41 8.02 -12.83
N LYS A 21 18.10 7.18 -13.60
CA LYS A 21 19.28 7.59 -14.38
C LYS A 21 18.93 8.65 -15.42
N LEU A 22 17.85 8.46 -16.17
CA LEU A 22 17.38 9.44 -17.16
C LEU A 22 17.12 10.80 -16.49
N LEU A 23 16.41 10.81 -15.35
CA LEU A 23 16.12 12.04 -14.62
C LEU A 23 17.38 12.71 -14.07
N SER A 24 18.32 11.94 -13.52
CA SER A 24 19.59 12.48 -13.01
C SER A 24 20.46 13.14 -14.09
N GLY A 25 20.22 12.79 -15.36
CA GLY A 25 20.90 13.35 -16.52
C GLY A 25 20.29 14.67 -17.03
N ILE A 26 19.09 15.04 -16.58
CA ILE A 26 18.42 16.28 -16.99
C ILE A 26 19.13 17.45 -16.32
N LYS A 27 19.73 18.32 -17.15
CA LYS A 27 20.36 19.58 -16.70
C LYS A 27 19.60 20.75 -17.34
N ASN A 28 19.45 21.83 -16.58
CA ASN A 28 18.82 23.08 -17.01
C ASN A 28 17.35 22.92 -17.42
N ILE A 29 16.47 22.85 -16.42
CA ILE A 29 15.02 22.87 -16.61
C ILE A 29 14.58 24.33 -16.75
N GLU A 30 14.33 24.77 -17.97
CA GLU A 30 14.11 26.18 -18.28
C GLU A 30 12.63 26.47 -18.57
N THR A 31 11.92 25.50 -19.13
CA THR A 31 10.52 25.66 -19.57
C THR A 31 9.51 25.10 -18.56
N PHE A 32 8.24 25.48 -18.72
CA PHE A 32 7.14 24.94 -17.93
C PHE A 32 6.89 23.47 -18.28
N GLU A 33 6.91 23.14 -19.57
CA GLU A 33 6.69 21.80 -20.10
C GLU A 33 7.73 20.79 -19.58
N GLU A 34 8.99 21.19 -19.45
CA GLU A 34 10.05 20.36 -18.86
C GLU A 34 9.80 20.08 -17.37
N ARG A 35 9.28 21.06 -16.61
CA ARG A 35 8.93 20.86 -15.19
C ARG A 35 7.76 19.90 -15.03
N GLU A 36 6.73 20.06 -15.84
CA GLU A 36 5.57 19.16 -15.79
C GLU A 36 5.97 17.74 -16.23
N THR A 37 6.83 17.62 -17.23
CA THR A 37 7.40 16.33 -17.65
C THR A 37 8.19 15.68 -16.50
N LEU A 38 9.02 16.44 -15.78
CA LEU A 38 9.75 15.92 -14.62
C LEU A 38 8.81 15.38 -13.55
N LYS A 39 7.76 16.13 -13.18
CA LYS A 39 6.77 15.67 -12.19
C LYS A 39 6.09 14.37 -12.60
N ILE A 40 5.76 14.20 -13.89
CA ILE A 40 5.17 12.96 -14.39
C ILE A 40 6.12 11.79 -14.17
N TYR A 41 7.41 11.97 -14.44
CA TYR A 41 8.40 10.91 -14.21
C TYR A 41 8.65 10.63 -12.72
N GLU A 42 8.68 11.66 -11.88
CA GLU A 42 8.78 11.50 -10.42
C GLU A 42 7.60 10.69 -9.88
N ASN A 43 6.37 11.05 -10.25
CA ASN A 43 5.16 10.30 -9.89
C ASN A 43 5.20 8.85 -10.39
N LEU A 44 5.74 8.61 -11.59
CA LEU A 44 5.88 7.27 -12.13
C LEU A 44 6.88 6.42 -11.31
N ILE A 45 7.98 7.03 -10.86
CA ILE A 45 8.95 6.36 -9.99
C ILE A 45 8.32 6.00 -8.65
N GLU A 46 7.55 6.92 -8.04
CA GLU A 46 6.82 6.65 -6.79
C GLU A 46 5.82 5.50 -6.97
N THR A 47 5.04 5.51 -8.06
CA THR A 47 4.09 4.43 -8.38
C THR A 47 4.79 3.08 -8.56
N ILE A 48 5.97 3.07 -9.18
CA ILE A 48 6.81 1.88 -9.33
C ILE A 48 7.29 1.36 -7.96
N ASP A 49 7.66 2.26 -7.05
CA ASP A 49 8.12 1.91 -5.70
C ASP A 49 7.01 1.30 -4.85
N GLU A 50 5.83 1.90 -4.89
CA GLU A 50 4.64 1.35 -4.27
C GLU A 50 4.34 -0.05 -4.81
N SER A 51 4.40 -0.24 -6.13
CA SER A 51 4.17 -1.52 -6.79
C SER A 51 5.17 -2.60 -6.36
N GLU A 52 6.47 -2.27 -6.25
CA GLU A 52 7.48 -3.20 -5.71
C GLU A 52 7.14 -3.59 -4.27
N GLY A 53 6.75 -2.62 -3.43
CA GLY A 53 6.32 -2.86 -2.05
C GLY A 53 5.12 -3.79 -1.95
N TYR A 54 4.10 -3.61 -2.80
CA TYR A 54 2.94 -4.49 -2.87
C TYR A 54 3.31 -5.93 -3.30
N LEU A 55 4.19 -6.10 -4.28
CA LEU A 55 4.65 -7.43 -4.70
C LEU A 55 5.42 -8.12 -3.57
N ASP A 56 6.30 -7.39 -2.89
CA ASP A 56 7.05 -7.90 -1.74
C ASP A 56 6.14 -8.22 -0.55
N TYR A 57 5.02 -7.50 -0.38
CA TYR A 57 3.99 -7.83 0.60
C TYR A 57 3.25 -9.12 0.23
N LEU A 58 2.79 -9.25 -1.02
CA LEU A 58 1.97 -10.38 -1.51
C LEU A 58 2.67 -11.75 -1.43
N LYS A 59 4.01 -11.81 -1.38
CA LYS A 59 4.75 -13.07 -1.24
C LYS A 59 4.64 -13.68 0.16
N ASN A 60 4.35 -12.87 1.18
CA ASN A 60 4.34 -13.31 2.56
C ASN A 60 3.02 -14.05 2.89
N PRO A 61 3.03 -15.03 3.81
CA PRO A 61 1.83 -15.74 4.22
C PRO A 61 0.85 -14.80 4.94
N THR A 62 -0.44 -15.06 4.80
CA THR A 62 -1.49 -14.27 5.44
C THR A 62 -1.78 -14.78 6.85
N LYS A 63 -1.94 -13.85 7.79
CA LYS A 63 -2.65 -14.07 9.04
C LYS A 63 -3.95 -13.30 9.03
N GLU A 64 -5.05 -14.02 9.23
CA GLU A 64 -6.38 -13.44 9.24
C GLU A 64 -6.80 -13.09 10.67
N GLY A 65 -7.53 -11.99 10.82
CA GLY A 65 -8.12 -11.56 12.08
C GLY A 65 -9.26 -10.56 11.91
N VAL A 66 -9.77 -10.03 13.01
CA VAL A 66 -10.73 -8.92 12.97
C VAL A 66 -10.05 -7.62 13.32
N LEU A 67 -10.51 -6.52 12.72
CA LEU A 67 -10.12 -5.19 13.18
C LEU A 67 -10.69 -4.94 14.57
N GLU A 68 -9.82 -4.48 15.45
CA GLU A 68 -10.14 -3.98 16.77
C GLU A 68 -9.58 -2.57 16.94
N ASN A 69 -10.15 -1.79 17.85
CA ASN A 69 -9.67 -0.45 18.15
C ASN A 69 -8.91 -0.46 19.47
N ASN A 70 -7.73 0.14 19.47
CA ASN A 70 -6.95 0.37 20.66
C ASN A 70 -7.44 1.66 21.35
N PRO A 71 -8.12 1.58 22.51
CA PRO A 71 -8.72 2.76 23.15
C PRO A 71 -7.68 3.76 23.67
N LYS A 72 -6.41 3.36 23.78
CA LYS A 72 -5.33 4.26 24.24
C LYS A 72 -4.81 5.16 23.13
N THR A 73 -4.70 4.62 21.92
CA THR A 73 -4.13 5.33 20.76
C THR A 73 -5.20 5.81 19.79
N GLY A 74 -6.42 5.27 19.89
CA GLY A 74 -7.50 5.46 18.92
C GLY A 74 -7.24 4.77 17.58
N MET A 75 -6.16 4.01 17.45
CA MET A 75 -5.76 3.33 16.22
C MET A 75 -6.41 1.94 16.11
N TYR A 76 -6.44 1.40 14.89
CA TYR A 76 -6.90 0.04 14.64
C TYR A 76 -5.73 -0.94 14.71
N TYR A 77 -5.98 -2.17 15.10
CA TYR A 77 -5.04 -3.29 14.97
C TYR A 77 -5.82 -4.54 14.60
N ILE A 78 -5.11 -5.59 14.16
CA ILE A 78 -5.74 -6.88 13.85
C ILE A 78 -5.59 -7.81 15.05
N CYS A 79 -6.71 -8.31 15.56
CA CYS A 79 -6.74 -9.45 16.47
C CYS A 79 -6.84 -10.72 15.62
N PHE A 80 -5.73 -11.45 15.50
CA PHE A 80 -5.61 -12.62 14.63
C PHE A 80 -6.35 -13.83 15.21
N ASP A 81 -6.82 -14.72 14.33
CA ASP A 81 -7.59 -15.91 14.73
C ASP A 81 -6.75 -16.91 15.56
N ASP A 82 -5.42 -16.82 15.47
CA ASP A 82 -4.49 -17.61 16.29
C ASP A 82 -4.34 -17.07 17.74
N GLY A 83 -5.10 -16.02 18.08
CA GLY A 83 -5.08 -15.37 19.40
C GLY A 83 -3.97 -14.34 19.58
N THR A 84 -3.10 -14.14 18.57
CA THR A 84 -2.09 -13.07 18.61
C THR A 84 -2.69 -11.73 18.14
N SER A 85 -2.02 -10.63 18.44
CA SER A 85 -2.43 -9.30 18.00
C SER A 85 -1.33 -8.64 17.18
N GLY A 86 -1.72 -7.95 16.12
CA GLY A 86 -0.83 -7.09 15.34
C GLY A 86 -0.50 -5.79 16.08
N ALA A 87 0.46 -5.05 15.52
CA ALA A 87 0.71 -3.68 15.93
C ALA A 87 -0.44 -2.74 15.48
N ASP A 88 -0.51 -1.58 16.12
CA ASP A 88 -1.38 -0.49 15.71
C ASP A 88 -1.09 -0.10 14.24
N LEU A 89 -2.17 0.20 13.52
CA LEU A 89 -2.16 0.53 12.12
C LEU A 89 -2.13 2.04 11.93
N GLU A 90 -1.12 2.49 11.20
CA GLU A 90 -0.86 3.88 10.84
C GLU A 90 -1.21 4.14 9.36
N CYS A 91 -1.26 5.41 8.97
CA CYS A 91 -1.42 5.77 7.56
C CYS A 91 -0.29 5.15 6.72
N GLY A 92 -0.59 4.71 5.51
CA GLY A 92 0.34 3.99 4.63
C GLY A 92 0.57 2.52 5.01
N ASN A 93 0.07 2.03 6.16
CA ASN A 93 0.10 0.59 6.41
C ASN A 93 -0.83 -0.15 5.44
N VAL A 94 -0.30 -1.19 4.82
CA VAL A 94 -1.07 -2.10 3.94
C VAL A 94 -1.73 -3.19 4.78
N LEU A 95 -3.00 -3.46 4.49
CA LEU A 95 -3.70 -4.68 4.90
C LEU A 95 -4.63 -5.17 3.79
N GLU A 96 -5.30 -6.29 4.07
CA GLU A 96 -6.37 -6.80 3.23
C GLU A 96 -7.69 -6.83 4.00
N LEU A 97 -8.75 -6.26 3.42
CA LEU A 97 -10.11 -6.31 3.96
C LEU A 97 -11.00 -7.24 3.14
N CYS A 98 -11.86 -7.97 3.83
CA CYS A 98 -12.90 -8.79 3.22
C CYS A 98 -14.17 -7.96 3.04
N ASP A 99 -14.71 -7.93 1.83
CA ASP A 99 -16.00 -7.31 1.53
C ASP A 99 -17.17 -8.19 2.02
N SER A 100 -18.40 -7.68 1.86
CA SER A 100 -19.62 -8.42 2.23
C SER A 100 -19.90 -9.65 1.38
N LEU A 101 -19.23 -9.80 0.23
CA LEU A 101 -19.37 -10.93 -0.69
C LEU A 101 -18.29 -12.00 -0.46
N GLY A 102 -17.34 -11.77 0.44
CA GLY A 102 -16.22 -12.67 0.73
C GLY A 102 -14.96 -12.42 -0.13
N GLY A 103 -14.94 -11.32 -0.89
CA GLY A 103 -13.79 -10.88 -1.68
C GLY A 103 -12.74 -10.17 -0.83
N TRP A 104 -11.47 -10.53 -1.01
CA TRP A 104 -10.35 -9.88 -0.33
C TRP A 104 -9.73 -8.81 -1.21
N HIS A 105 -9.60 -7.60 -0.66
CA HIS A 105 -9.00 -6.45 -1.34
C HIS A 105 -7.76 -5.99 -0.57
N VAL A 106 -6.69 -5.65 -1.28
CA VAL A 106 -5.43 -5.16 -0.70
C VAL A 106 -5.30 -3.66 -0.93
N SER A 107 -5.02 -2.90 0.14
CA SER A 107 -4.71 -1.48 0.02
C SER A 107 -4.08 -0.91 1.29
N GLY A 108 -3.61 0.33 1.18
CA GLY A 108 -3.19 1.18 2.29
C GLY A 108 -4.36 1.73 3.09
N ILE A 109 -4.06 2.11 4.34
CA ILE A 109 -4.96 2.85 5.21
C ILE A 109 -4.60 4.33 5.15
N GLU A 110 -5.61 5.18 5.14
CA GLU A 110 -5.44 6.63 5.20
C GLU A 110 -6.34 7.27 6.25
N LYS A 111 -6.13 8.56 6.54
CA LYS A 111 -7.02 9.38 7.38
C LYS A 111 -7.72 10.43 6.55
N ASN A 112 -9.03 10.57 6.76
CA ASN A 112 -9.77 11.69 6.19
C ASN A 112 -9.57 12.97 7.02
N ILE A 113 -10.16 14.08 6.56
CA ILE A 113 -10.08 15.39 7.21
C ILE A 113 -10.66 15.41 8.63
N ASP A 114 -11.57 14.48 8.96
CA ASP A 114 -12.14 14.32 10.31
C ASP A 114 -11.25 13.46 11.22
N GLY A 115 -10.07 13.02 10.75
CA GLY A 115 -9.15 12.15 11.48
C GLY A 115 -9.58 10.69 11.57
N ARG A 116 -10.62 10.28 10.83
CA ARG A 116 -11.09 8.88 10.79
C ARG A 116 -10.30 8.07 9.78
N TYR A 117 -9.87 6.89 10.21
CA TYR A 117 -9.16 5.96 9.34
C TYR A 117 -10.12 5.32 8.32
N TYR A 118 -9.64 5.14 7.09
CA TYR A 118 -10.37 4.48 6.02
C TYR A 118 -9.44 3.61 5.17
N PHE A 119 -10.01 2.59 4.55
CA PHE A 119 -9.32 1.71 3.61
C PHE A 119 -9.30 2.39 2.24
N ASN A 120 -8.13 2.69 1.68
CA ASN A 120 -8.02 3.50 0.47
C ASN A 120 -8.08 2.63 -0.80
N TYR A 121 -9.24 2.09 -1.15
CA TYR A 121 -9.40 1.17 -2.29
C TYR A 121 -10.37 1.70 -3.33
N GLY A 122 -9.95 2.74 -4.06
CA GLY A 122 -10.72 3.33 -5.15
C GLY A 122 -12.15 3.68 -4.72
N ASP A 123 -13.13 3.25 -5.51
CA ASP A 123 -14.56 3.51 -5.26
C ASP A 123 -15.10 2.80 -4.01
N TRP A 124 -14.45 1.72 -3.54
CA TRP A 124 -14.80 1.03 -2.30
C TRP A 124 -13.79 1.38 -1.21
N SER A 125 -13.96 2.58 -0.64
CA SER A 125 -13.08 3.08 0.42
C SER A 125 -13.80 3.24 1.76
N PRO A 126 -14.15 2.12 2.44
CA PRO A 126 -14.92 2.18 3.69
C PRO A 126 -14.10 2.81 4.81
N LEU A 127 -14.79 3.53 5.71
CA LEU A 127 -14.22 3.87 7.01
C LEU A 127 -13.89 2.59 7.77
N LEU A 128 -12.74 2.56 8.45
CA LEU A 128 -12.40 1.44 9.30
C LEU A 128 -13.31 1.41 10.52
N ASP A 129 -13.81 0.22 10.84
CA ASP A 129 -14.62 -0.04 12.02
C ASP A 129 -14.26 -1.40 12.63
N ARG A 130 -14.60 -1.58 13.90
CA ARG A 130 -14.39 -2.83 14.63
C ARG A 130 -15.20 -3.96 14.01
N GLY A 131 -14.63 -5.16 14.03
CA GLY A 131 -15.28 -6.38 13.53
C GLY A 131 -15.15 -6.61 12.02
N PHE A 132 -14.60 -5.65 11.26
CA PHE A 132 -14.21 -5.91 9.88
C PHE A 132 -13.23 -7.07 9.80
N ARG A 133 -13.50 -7.97 8.85
CA ARG A 133 -12.67 -9.13 8.61
C ARG A 133 -11.46 -8.69 7.80
N ALA A 134 -10.28 -8.86 8.40
CA ALA A 134 -9.03 -8.33 7.90
C ALA A 134 -7.97 -9.43 7.86
N ARG A 135 -6.93 -9.23 7.07
CA ARG A 135 -5.72 -10.05 7.15
C ARG A 135 -4.50 -9.22 6.82
N LYS A 136 -3.36 -9.64 7.35
CA LYS A 136 -2.06 -9.04 7.08
C LYS A 136 -1.06 -10.11 6.70
N ARG A 137 -0.14 -9.78 5.81
CA ARG A 137 0.94 -10.68 5.43
C ARG A 137 2.17 -10.41 6.28
N ILE A 138 2.70 -11.45 6.93
CA ILE A 138 3.81 -11.38 7.88
C ILE A 138 4.79 -12.54 7.75
#